data_AF-A0A968UB83-F1
#
_entry.id   AF-A0A968UB83-F1
#
_cell.length_a   1.000
_cell.length_b   1.000
_cell.length_c   1.000
_cell.angle_alpha   90.00
_cell.angle_beta   90.00
_cell.angle_gamma   90.00
#
_symmetry.space_group_name_H-M   'P 1'
#
loop_
_entity.id
_entity.type
_entity.pdbx_description
1 polymer ?
#
loop_
_entity_poly.entity_id
_entity_poly.type
_entity_poly.pdbx_seq_one_letter_code
_entity_poly.pdbx_strand_id
1 'polypeptide(L)'
;MIKKHDILADKINIIYGFIPQNFSNFKSYQQTKEAIRQQLNIPQEAKIICASGTTGWRKGTDLFIQLAGVISKKYFDYPVYFLWIGGEKEGFYFGEFWHDIQNLGLEKHIIFLGIKSNPLDYFVACDVFALVSREDPFPLVCLEAASLGKPIVCFDNGRW
;
A
#
# COMPACT_ATOMS: atom_id res chain seq x y z
N MET A 1 -24.52 12.54 -3.92
CA MET A 1 -25.09 12.87 -5.25
C MET A 1 -26.56 13.25 -5.17
N ILE A 2 -27.46 12.38 -4.73
CA ILE A 2 -28.92 12.67 -4.62
C ILE A 2 -29.20 14.00 -3.90
N LYS A 3 -28.75 14.17 -2.66
CA LYS A 3 -28.95 15.40 -1.87
C LYS A 3 -28.12 16.61 -2.31
N LYS A 4 -27.06 16.41 -3.10
CA LYS A 4 -26.12 17.47 -3.49
C LYS A 4 -26.40 18.03 -4.89
N HIS A 5 -27.06 17.25 -5.75
CA HIS A 5 -27.26 17.54 -7.16
C HIS A 5 -28.71 17.29 -7.64
N ASP A 6 -29.68 17.11 -6.72
CA ASP A 6 -31.10 16.87 -7.01
C ASP A 6 -31.38 15.78 -8.06
N ILE A 7 -30.61 14.69 -7.97
CA ILE A 7 -30.78 13.51 -8.84
C ILE A 7 -31.80 12.57 -8.19
N LEU A 8 -32.85 12.19 -8.93
CA LEU A 8 -33.84 11.21 -8.47
C LEU A 8 -33.17 9.84 -8.20
N ALA A 9 -33.52 9.22 -7.07
CA ALA A 9 -32.88 7.99 -6.60
C ALA A 9 -33.09 6.79 -7.54
N ASP A 10 -34.23 6.74 -8.23
CA ASP A 10 -34.59 5.73 -9.23
C ASP A 10 -33.73 5.77 -10.50
N LYS A 11 -32.97 6.86 -10.69
CA LYS A 11 -31.98 7.01 -11.76
C LYS A 11 -30.57 6.55 -11.35
N ILE A 12 -30.40 6.00 -10.15
CA ILE A 12 -29.09 5.58 -9.62
C ILE A 12 -29.09 4.09 -9.33
N ASN A 13 -28.20 3.37 -10.00
CA ASN A 13 -27.88 1.97 -9.70
C ASN A 13 -26.48 1.89 -9.07
N ILE A 14 -26.35 1.13 -7.99
CA ILE A 14 -25.06 0.86 -7.36
C ILE A 14 -24.43 -0.34 -8.06
N ILE A 15 -23.22 -0.16 -8.58
CA ILE A 15 -22.38 -1.24 -9.11
C ILE A 15 -21.18 -1.35 -8.19
N TYR A 16 -21.07 -2.46 -7.47
CA TYR A 16 -19.91 -2.71 -6.60
C TYR A 16 -18.68 -2.99 -7.45
N GLY A 17 -17.56 -2.37 -7.10
CA GLY A 17 -16.27 -2.74 -7.69
C GLY A 17 -15.92 -4.19 -7.31
N PHE A 18 -15.26 -4.89 -8.23
CA PHE A 18 -14.86 -6.28 -8.05
C PHE A 18 -13.36 -6.42 -8.29
N ILE A 19 -12.78 -7.43 -7.66
CA ILE A 19 -11.41 -7.88 -7.94
C ILE A 19 -11.49 -9.22 -8.70
N PRO A 20 -10.59 -9.50 -9.65
CA PRO A 20 -10.56 -10.80 -10.31
C PRO A 20 -10.40 -11.92 -9.27
N GLN A 21 -11.23 -12.96 -9.35
CA GLN A 21 -11.13 -14.15 -8.48
C GLN A 21 -10.07 -15.15 -8.96
N ASN A 22 -9.16 -14.75 -9.86
CA ASN A 22 -8.08 -15.59 -10.36
C ASN A 22 -7.00 -15.73 -9.29
N PHE A 23 -7.33 -16.44 -8.21
CA PHE A 23 -6.42 -16.95 -7.19
C PHE A 23 -5.71 -18.22 -7.67
N SER A 24 -5.65 -18.44 -8.99
CA SER A 24 -5.09 -19.62 -9.63
C SER A 24 -3.56 -19.56 -9.60
N ASN A 25 -2.97 -20.56 -8.93
CA ASN A 25 -1.55 -20.89 -8.87
C ASN A 25 -0.66 -19.93 -8.08
N PHE A 26 -1.05 -19.61 -6.84
CA PHE A 26 -0.03 -19.28 -5.86
C PHE A 26 0.96 -20.46 -5.78
N LYS A 27 2.22 -20.24 -6.18
CA LYS A 27 3.34 -20.85 -5.43
C LYS A 27 3.00 -20.70 -3.95
N SER A 28 3.29 -21.71 -3.11
CA SER A 28 2.85 -21.67 -1.71
C SER A 28 3.12 -20.27 -1.13
N TYR A 29 2.17 -19.63 -0.43
CA TYR A 29 2.30 -18.24 0.03
C TYR A 29 3.67 -17.97 0.66
N GLN A 30 4.19 -19.00 1.33
CA GLN A 30 5.52 -19.06 1.90
C GLN A 30 6.64 -18.88 0.86
N GLN A 31 6.63 -19.64 -0.25
CA GLN A 31 7.59 -19.49 -1.35
C GLN A 31 7.54 -18.08 -1.97
N THR A 32 6.34 -17.52 -2.18
CA THR A 32 6.21 -16.15 -2.71
C THR A 32 6.76 -15.13 -1.72
N LYS A 33 6.41 -15.27 -0.43
CA LYS A 33 6.93 -14.42 0.64
C LYS A 33 8.45 -14.48 0.73
N GLU A 34 9.04 -15.68 0.69
CA GLU A 34 10.49 -15.89 0.70
C GLU A 34 11.18 -15.30 -0.53
N ALA A 35 10.60 -15.51 -1.72
CA ALA A 35 11.15 -14.97 -2.97
C ALA A 35 11.17 -13.43 -2.98
N ILE A 36 10.09 -12.78 -2.53
CA ILE A 36 10.04 -11.31 -2.45
C ILE A 36 11.04 -10.78 -1.42
N ARG A 37 11.17 -11.44 -0.27
CA ARG A 37 12.16 -11.05 0.76
C ARG A 37 13.58 -11.16 0.24
N GLN A 38 13.92 -12.25 -0.43
CA GLN A 38 15.22 -12.44 -1.08
C GLN A 38 15.46 -11.39 -2.16
N GLN A 39 14.49 -11.15 -3.04
CA GLN A 39 14.58 -10.15 -4.11
C GLN A 39 14.88 -8.74 -3.56
N LEU A 40 14.30 -8.38 -2.42
CA LEU A 40 14.43 -7.06 -1.82
C LEU A 40 15.49 -6.99 -0.71
N ASN A 41 16.24 -8.07 -0.46
CA ASN A 41 17.20 -8.20 0.63
C ASN A 41 16.61 -7.86 2.01
N ILE A 42 15.36 -8.29 2.26
CA ILE A 42 14.66 -8.08 3.53
C ILE A 42 14.90 -9.28 4.46
N PRO A 43 15.41 -9.06 5.69
CA PRO A 43 15.61 -10.12 6.67
C PRO A 43 14.33 -10.91 7.01
N GLN A 44 14.47 -12.16 7.43
CA GLN A 44 13.32 -13.03 7.71
C GLN A 44 12.53 -12.58 8.93
N GLU A 45 13.24 -12.07 9.92
CA GLU A 45 12.69 -11.52 11.17
C GLU A 45 12.02 -10.16 10.98
N ALA A 46 12.26 -9.44 9.87
CA ALA A 46 11.69 -8.12 9.67
C ALA A 46 10.16 -8.11 9.55
N LYS A 47 9.51 -7.00 9.86
CA LYS A 47 8.11 -6.78 9.48
C LYS A 47 8.04 -5.96 8.20
N ILE A 48 7.05 -6.27 7.36
CA ILE A 48 6.81 -5.56 6.12
C ILE A 48 5.44 -4.89 6.20
N ILE A 49 5.44 -3.56 6.10
CA ILE A 49 4.24 -2.74 5.94
C ILE A 49 4.19 -2.28 4.49
N CYS A 50 3.05 -2.44 3.83
CA CYS A 50 2.90 -2.09 2.42
C CYS A 50 1.78 -1.09 2.18
N ALA A 51 1.97 -0.24 1.18
CA ALA A 51 0.93 0.59 0.61
C ALA A 51 0.97 0.46 -0.92
N SER A 52 -0.14 0.76 -1.59
CA SER A 52 -0.19 0.71 -3.05
C SER A 52 -0.99 1.85 -3.67
N GLY A 53 -0.46 2.39 -4.77
CA GLY A 53 -1.08 3.45 -5.55
C GLY A 53 -0.08 4.25 -6.37
N THR A 54 -0.58 5.20 -7.16
CA THR A 54 0.24 6.25 -7.76
C THR A 54 0.96 7.04 -6.68
N THR A 55 2.19 7.48 -6.93
CA THR A 55 2.93 8.35 -6.01
C THR A 55 2.33 9.76 -6.02
N GLY A 56 2.22 10.38 -4.84
CA GLY A 56 1.77 11.77 -4.71
C GLY A 56 0.74 12.01 -3.61
N TRP A 57 0.36 13.28 -3.44
CA TRP A 57 -0.46 13.78 -2.34
C TRP A 57 -1.80 13.04 -2.17
N ARG A 58 -2.51 12.78 -3.28
CA ARG A 58 -3.83 12.12 -3.26
C ARG A 58 -3.80 10.74 -2.62
N LYS A 59 -2.75 9.96 -2.94
CA LYS A 59 -2.55 8.60 -2.39
C LYS A 59 -1.81 8.58 -1.07
N GLY A 60 -1.30 9.72 -0.61
CA GLY A 60 -0.70 9.85 0.72
C GLY A 60 0.70 9.24 0.82
N THR A 61 1.49 9.27 -0.26
CA THR A 61 2.87 8.76 -0.22
C THR A 61 3.72 9.47 0.84
N ASP A 62 3.51 10.77 1.00
CA ASP A 62 4.09 11.57 2.07
C ASP A 62 3.69 11.05 3.47
N LEU A 63 2.41 10.75 3.68
CA LEU A 63 1.93 10.18 4.95
C LEU A 63 2.50 8.80 5.23
N PHE A 64 2.75 8.00 4.18
CA PHE A 64 3.41 6.70 4.33
C PHE A 64 4.85 6.83 4.82
N ILE A 65 5.59 7.82 4.32
CA ILE A 65 6.97 8.12 4.77
C ILE A 65 6.95 8.59 6.23
N GLN A 66 6.00 9.47 6.58
CA GLN A 66 5.86 9.93 7.97
C GLN A 66 5.47 8.80 8.92
N LEU A 67 4.56 7.91 8.49
CA LEU A 67 4.22 6.67 9.21
C LEU A 67 5.47 5.82 9.45
N ALA A 68 6.31 5.66 8.42
CA ALA A 68 7.56 4.93 8.53
C ALA A 68 8.50 5.54 9.57
N GLY A 69 8.64 6.88 9.57
CA GLY A 69 9.41 7.61 10.59
C GLY A 69 8.94 7.32 12.02
N VAL A 70 7.63 7.40 12.26
CA VAL A 70 7.03 7.14 13.59
C VAL A 70 7.22 5.69 14.03
N ILE A 71 6.97 4.73 13.14
CA ILE A 71 7.09 3.30 13.46
C ILE A 71 8.55 2.91 13.69
N SER A 72 9.48 3.33 12.82
CA SER A 72 10.90 3.03 12.98
C SER A 72 11.48 3.62 14.26
N LYS A 73 11.04 4.82 14.66
CA LYS A 73 11.45 5.42 15.94
C LYS A 73 10.89 4.65 17.14
N LYS A 74 9.64 4.19 17.07
CA LYS A 74 8.98 3.46 18.16
C LYS A 74 9.53 2.04 18.33
N TYR A 75 9.92 1.40 17.24
CA TYR A 75 10.38 0.01 17.19
C TYR A 75 11.83 -0.07 16.69
N PHE A 76 12.72 0.78 17.19
CA PHE A 76 14.10 0.90 16.69
C PHE A 76 14.93 -0.39 16.82
N ASP A 77 14.63 -1.24 17.81
CA ASP A 77 15.29 -2.55 18.00
C ASP A 77 14.78 -3.64 17.04
N TYR A 78 13.78 -3.33 16.21
CA TYR A 78 13.11 -4.31 15.39
C TYR A 78 13.06 -3.85 13.92
N PRO A 79 13.59 -4.62 12.96
CA PRO A 79 13.64 -4.17 11.57
C PRO A 79 12.23 -4.14 10.96
N VAL A 80 11.81 -2.95 10.54
CA VAL A 80 10.58 -2.75 9.77
C VAL A 80 10.94 -2.19 8.39
N TYR A 81 10.31 -2.75 7.36
CA TYR A 81 10.43 -2.33 5.97
C TYR A 81 9.09 -1.85 5.44
N PHE A 82 9.14 -0.82 4.61
CA PHE A 82 7.99 -0.10 4.08
C PHE A 82 8.02 -0.17 2.56
N LEU A 83 7.05 -0.86 1.96
CA LEU A 83 7.00 -1.05 0.51
C LEU A 83 5.89 -0.17 -0.07
N TRP A 84 6.27 0.69 -1.00
CA TRP A 84 5.31 1.42 -1.82
C TRP A 84 5.21 0.79 -3.21
N ILE A 85 4.03 0.27 -3.55
CA ILE A 85 3.79 -0.55 -4.75
C ILE A 85 2.95 0.25 -5.75
N GLY A 86 3.48 0.48 -6.94
CA GLY A 86 2.86 1.32 -7.96
C GLY A 86 3.43 2.72 -8.04
N GLY A 87 2.94 3.50 -9.00
CA GLY A 87 3.47 4.82 -9.32
C GLY A 87 4.87 4.80 -9.94
N GLU A 88 5.38 5.97 -10.24
CA GLU A 88 6.76 6.16 -10.70
C GLU A 88 7.71 6.15 -9.52
N LYS A 89 8.85 5.44 -9.64
CA LYS A 89 9.88 5.41 -8.60
C LYS A 89 10.51 6.77 -8.40
N GLU A 90 10.83 7.45 -9.50
CA GLU A 90 11.51 8.74 -9.54
C GLU A 90 10.64 9.76 -10.29
N GLY A 91 9.36 9.83 -9.91
CA GLY A 91 8.39 10.76 -10.51
C GLY A 91 8.52 12.19 -9.96
N PHE A 92 7.56 13.04 -10.31
CA PHE A 92 7.54 14.47 -9.96
C PHE A 92 7.82 14.78 -8.48
N TYR A 93 7.26 13.99 -7.56
CA TYR A 93 7.39 14.19 -6.11
C TYR A 93 8.65 13.54 -5.48
N PHE A 94 9.46 12.84 -6.27
CA PHE A 94 10.55 12.02 -5.72
C PHE A 94 11.56 12.83 -4.92
N GLY A 95 11.89 14.06 -5.33
CA GLY A 95 12.83 14.92 -4.60
C GLY A 95 12.36 15.22 -3.17
N GLU A 96 11.08 15.53 -2.99
CA GLU A 96 10.48 15.78 -1.67
C GLU A 96 10.48 14.51 -0.81
N PHE A 97 10.06 13.39 -1.40
CA PHE A 97 10.06 12.10 -0.69
C PHE A 97 11.45 11.66 -0.29
N TRP A 98 12.43 11.80 -1.18
CA TRP A 98 13.82 11.44 -0.90
C TRP A 98 14.41 12.31 0.20
N HIS A 99 14.13 13.62 0.19
CA HIS A 99 14.53 14.53 1.25
C HIS A 99 14.00 14.08 2.62
N ASP A 100 12.70 13.78 2.73
CA ASP A 100 12.10 13.31 3.97
C ASP A 100 12.68 11.96 4.42
N ILE A 101 12.90 11.03 3.49
CA ILE A 101 13.50 9.72 3.77
C ILE A 101 14.91 9.87 4.34
N GLN A 102 15.73 10.76 3.76
CA GLN A 102 17.09 11.02 4.25
C GLN A 102 17.08 11.68 5.63
N ASN A 103 16.19 12.66 5.86
CA ASN A 103 16.05 13.29 7.17
C ASN A 103 15.62 12.30 8.26
N LEU A 104 14.89 11.25 7.88
CA LEU A 104 14.48 10.16 8.78
C LEU A 104 15.54 9.03 8.89
N GLY A 105 16.57 9.01 8.04
CA GLY A 105 17.56 7.94 7.97
C GLY A 105 16.98 6.59 7.55
N LEU A 106 15.97 6.58 6.68
CA LEU A 106 15.19 5.39 6.31
C LEU A 106 15.43 4.92 4.87
N GLU A 107 16.53 5.34 4.23
CA GLU A 107 16.86 5.03 2.83
C GLU A 107 16.87 3.53 2.54
N LYS A 108 17.27 2.71 3.52
CA LYS A 108 17.33 1.24 3.40
C LYS A 108 16.01 0.55 3.78
N HIS A 109 15.09 1.27 4.40
CA HIS A 109 13.87 0.72 4.98
C HIS A 109 12.62 1.05 4.16
N ILE A 110 12.63 2.15 3.40
CA ILE A 110 11.52 2.54 2.52
C ILE A 110 11.91 2.21 1.06
N ILE A 111 11.11 1.35 0.41
CA ILE A 111 11.39 0.85 -0.93
C ILE A 111 10.23 1.22 -1.87
N PHE A 112 10.51 2.11 -2.81
CA PHE A 112 9.62 2.38 -3.94
C PHE A 112 9.81 1.33 -5.02
N LEU A 113 8.79 0.50 -5.23
CA LEU A 113 8.85 -0.63 -6.15
C LEU A 113 8.46 -0.25 -7.58
N GLY A 114 7.77 0.88 -7.76
CA GLY A 114 7.17 1.29 -9.01
C GLY A 114 6.03 0.37 -9.44
N ILE A 115 5.59 0.51 -10.70
CA ILE A 115 4.55 -0.34 -11.29
C ILE A 115 5.03 -1.81 -11.36
N LYS A 116 4.16 -2.74 -10.96
CA LYS A 116 4.41 -4.18 -11.00
C LYS A 116 3.32 -4.89 -11.80
N SER A 117 3.70 -5.89 -12.59
CA SER A 117 2.75 -6.78 -13.27
C SER A 117 1.97 -7.65 -12.28
N ASN A 118 2.64 -8.11 -11.22
CA ASN A 118 2.06 -8.93 -10.16
C ASN A 118 2.21 -8.24 -8.79
N PRO A 119 1.39 -7.20 -8.49
CA PRO A 119 1.46 -6.50 -7.21
C PRO A 119 1.06 -7.40 -6.02
N LEU A 120 0.20 -8.39 -6.25
CA LEU A 120 -0.27 -9.31 -5.21
C LEU A 120 0.85 -10.15 -4.58
N ASP A 121 1.92 -10.47 -5.33
CA ASP A 121 3.07 -11.18 -4.77
C ASP A 121 3.73 -10.38 -3.63
N TYR A 122 3.80 -9.06 -3.80
CA TYR A 122 4.29 -8.16 -2.77
C TYR A 122 3.30 -8.12 -1.60
N PHE A 123 1.99 -8.05 -1.86
CA PHE A 123 0.97 -8.05 -0.80
C PHE A 123 1.05 -9.34 0.04
N VAL A 124 1.30 -10.49 -0.60
CA VAL A 124 1.53 -11.78 0.07
C VAL A 124 2.72 -11.71 1.03
N ALA A 125 3.80 -11.01 0.65
CA ALA A 125 4.97 -10.84 1.50
C ALA A 125 4.77 -9.89 2.70
N CYS A 126 3.79 -8.97 2.59
CA CYS A 126 3.47 -8.00 3.64
C CYS A 126 2.84 -8.65 4.87
N ASP A 127 3.10 -8.07 6.03
CA ASP A 127 2.48 -8.41 7.30
C ASP A 127 1.27 -7.50 7.61
N VAL A 128 1.32 -6.23 7.17
CA VAL A 128 0.20 -5.26 7.27
C VAL A 128 0.10 -4.45 5.98
N PHE A 129 -1.13 -4.19 5.53
CA PHE A 129 -1.40 -3.25 4.45
C PHE A 129 -1.92 -1.92 5.01
N ALA A 130 -1.29 -0.81 4.64
CA ALA A 130 -1.66 0.53 5.05
C ALA A 130 -2.29 1.27 3.86
N LEU A 131 -3.56 1.63 3.97
CA LEU A 131 -4.18 2.56 3.05
C LEU A 131 -4.16 3.97 3.63
N VAL A 132 -3.23 4.78 3.15
CA VAL A 132 -3.01 6.16 3.59
C VAL A 132 -3.52 7.20 2.58
N SER A 133 -4.34 6.77 1.63
CA SER A 133 -4.98 7.65 0.65
C SER A 133 -5.80 8.74 1.36
N ARG A 134 -5.64 9.99 0.91
CA ARG A 134 -6.56 11.09 1.29
C ARG A 134 -7.89 10.96 0.55
N GLU A 135 -7.82 10.47 -0.69
CA GLU A 135 -8.99 10.25 -1.54
C GLU A 135 -8.89 8.91 -2.28
N ASP A 136 -9.83 8.01 -1.99
CA ASP A 136 -9.97 6.73 -2.65
C ASP A 136 -11.45 6.35 -2.76
N PRO A 137 -12.15 6.70 -3.86
CA PRO A 137 -13.59 6.52 -3.97
C PRO A 137 -14.07 5.08 -3.77
N PHE A 138 -13.25 4.09 -4.16
CA PHE A 138 -13.48 2.67 -3.88
C PHE A 138 -12.13 1.93 -3.97
N PRO A 139 -11.45 1.64 -2.85
CA PRO A 139 -10.07 1.15 -2.85
C PRO A 139 -10.03 -0.36 -3.18
N LEU A 140 -9.99 -0.71 -4.46
CA LEU A 140 -9.86 -2.12 -4.87
C LEU A 140 -8.63 -2.80 -4.23
N VAL A 141 -7.55 -2.05 -3.98
CA VAL A 141 -6.35 -2.55 -3.30
C VAL A 141 -6.61 -3.07 -1.88
N CYS A 142 -7.62 -2.54 -1.18
CA CYS A 142 -8.02 -3.07 0.12
C CYS A 142 -8.76 -4.40 -0.03
N LEU A 143 -9.58 -4.57 -1.07
CA LEU A 143 -10.22 -5.85 -1.36
C LEU A 143 -9.17 -6.90 -1.75
N GLU A 144 -8.17 -6.51 -2.55
CA GLU A 144 -7.03 -7.36 -2.90
C GLU A 144 -6.25 -7.81 -1.66
N ALA A 145 -5.87 -6.87 -0.77
CA ALA A 145 -5.18 -7.19 0.47
C ALA A 145 -6.04 -8.08 1.40
N ALA A 146 -7.34 -7.79 1.53
CA ALA A 146 -8.27 -8.57 2.33
C ALA A 146 -8.43 -9.99 1.79
N SER A 147 -8.45 -10.17 0.47
CA SER A 147 -8.53 -11.49 -0.16
C SER A 147 -7.32 -12.39 0.15
N LEU A 148 -6.18 -11.78 0.48
CA LEU A 148 -4.95 -12.45 0.90
C LEU A 148 -4.84 -12.60 2.42
N GLY A 149 -5.92 -12.28 3.16
CA GLY A 149 -5.98 -12.33 4.62
C GLY A 149 -5.10 -11.31 5.32
N LYS A 150 -4.75 -10.19 4.66
CA LYS A 150 -3.86 -9.18 5.23
C LYS A 150 -4.63 -8.22 6.13
N PRO A 151 -4.15 -7.96 7.36
CA PRO A 151 -4.67 -6.87 8.18
C PRO A 151 -4.51 -5.54 7.45
N ILE A 152 -5.57 -4.72 7.46
CA ILE A 152 -5.60 -3.40 6.80
C ILE A 152 -5.73 -2.32 7.86
N VAL A 153 -4.85 -1.32 7.79
CA VAL A 153 -4.95 -0.07 8.56
C VAL A 153 -5.29 1.05 7.59
N CYS A 154 -6.34 1.80 7.90
CA CYS A 154 -6.84 2.89 7.07
C CYS A 154 -7.45 3.98 7.95
N PHE A 155 -7.71 5.15 7.37
CA PHE A 155 -8.38 6.23 8.08
C PHE A 155 -9.87 5.92 8.30
N ASP A 156 -10.42 6.39 9.43
CA ASP A 156 -11.84 6.25 9.81
C ASP A 156 -12.80 7.14 9.00
N ASN A 157 -12.31 7.76 7.92
CA ASN A 157 -13.10 8.68 7.11
C ASN A 157 -14.01 7.96 6.10
N GLY A 158 -13.96 6.62 6.02
CA GLY A 158 -15.08 5.75 5.60
C GLY A 158 -15.77 6.06 4.27
N ARG A 159 -15.20 6.93 3.43
CA ARG A 159 -15.71 7.23 2.08
C ARG A 159 -15.16 6.20 1.10
N TRP A 160 -15.52 4.96 1.37
CA TRP A 160 -15.51 3.84 0.43
C TRP A 160 -16.87 3.77 -0.26
#